data_AF-A0A1B1YK22-F1
#
_entry.id   AF-A0A1B1YK22-F1
#
_cell.length_a   1.000
_cell.length_b   1.000
_cell.length_c   1.000
_cell.angle_alpha   90.00
_cell.angle_beta   90.00
_cell.angle_gamma   90.00
#
_symmetry.space_group_name_H-M   'P 1'
#
loop_
_entity.id
_entity.type
_entity.pdbx_description
1 polymer ?
#
loop_
_entity_poly.entity_id
_entity_poly.type
_entity_poly.pdbx_seq_one_letter_code
_entity_poly.pdbx_strand_id
1 'polypeptide(L)'
;MGIGLLANPKPVAAFNGSAYYVEDILYQAPAYSFSYRPENAPRYSISSDYLLYGKDNAAEEWTMIGKLCEYKVKSQELLDLFQTPSDRVYDAVNDVKMVYRADAGDDVKTFYLVMQRHDGKLLLAMGYDNENYRHVRWLFGLGKLDESAENSHESLDGGDILNDSDVKDESDVEKAGDGNSADKTANSGIDQKDSRQDFFSSYADNDKIDIVNLPEELYIYRNFGSTGWISYMNPLRFDFDVKEETELVIKYEINNGSLSLKLKPYGSDEVIYGIDELQKDEGSVTLQPGKYSLILKGYLSDGYLHVTSR
;
A
#
# COMPACT_ATOMS: atom_id res chain seq x y z
N MET A 1 -12.62 52.08 29.14
CA MET A 1 -11.71 50.94 28.94
C MET A 1 -12.53 49.68 29.05
N GLY A 2 -12.69 48.93 27.96
CA GLY A 2 -13.45 47.67 27.94
C GLY A 2 -12.51 46.50 28.19
N ILE A 3 -12.80 45.70 29.22
CA ILE A 3 -12.08 44.46 29.52
C ILE A 3 -12.73 43.37 28.66
N GLY A 4 -12.05 42.95 27.60
CA GLY A 4 -12.49 41.85 26.74
C GLY A 4 -12.21 40.51 27.44
N LEU A 5 -13.28 39.75 27.69
CA LEU A 5 -13.21 38.36 28.12
C LEU A 5 -12.53 37.52 27.03
N LEU A 6 -11.34 36.99 27.32
CA LEU A 6 -10.68 36.00 26.49
C LEU A 6 -11.48 34.69 26.58
N ALA A 7 -12.10 34.28 25.48
CA ALA A 7 -12.70 32.97 25.36
C ALA A 7 -11.57 31.92 25.42
N ASN A 8 -11.60 31.06 26.44
CA ASN A 8 -10.74 29.89 26.53
C ASN A 8 -11.05 28.97 25.34
N PRO A 9 -10.10 28.69 24.43
CA PRO A 9 -10.34 27.72 23.37
C PRO A 9 -10.68 26.37 24.02
N LYS A 10 -11.73 25.70 23.53
CA LYS A 10 -12.07 24.34 23.96
C LYS A 10 -10.81 23.46 23.87
N PRO A 11 -10.51 22.64 24.89
CA PRO A 11 -9.42 21.67 24.78
C PRO A 11 -9.66 20.84 23.53
N VAL A 12 -8.66 20.79 22.64
CA VAL A 12 -8.66 19.82 21.54
C VAL A 12 -8.68 18.45 22.20
N ALA A 13 -9.68 17.63 21.89
CA ALA A 13 -9.79 16.29 22.46
C ALA A 13 -8.47 15.54 22.19
N ALA A 14 -7.93 14.90 23.23
CA ALA A 14 -6.69 14.17 23.11
C ALA A 14 -6.93 12.96 22.18
N PHE A 15 -6.02 12.75 21.23
CA PHE A 15 -6.13 11.65 20.27
C PHE A 15 -5.63 10.31 20.84
N ASN A 16 -5.01 10.34 22.01
CA ASN A 16 -4.53 9.16 22.72
C ASN A 16 -5.58 8.65 23.72
N GLY A 17 -5.39 7.42 24.21
CA GLY A 17 -6.35 6.72 25.06
C GLY A 17 -7.62 6.31 24.32
N SER A 18 -7.53 5.91 23.06
CA SER A 18 -8.69 5.58 22.23
C SER A 18 -8.34 4.58 21.12
N ALA A 19 -9.35 3.82 20.70
CA ALA A 19 -9.29 2.95 19.53
C ALA A 19 -9.91 3.64 18.31
N TYR A 20 -9.43 3.25 17.13
CA TYR A 20 -9.76 3.82 15.85
C TYR A 20 -9.99 2.74 14.79
N TYR A 21 -10.94 2.99 13.90
CA TYR A 21 -11.12 2.25 12.66
C TYR A 21 -10.70 3.13 11.47
N VAL A 22 -10.35 2.50 10.36
CA VAL A 22 -10.12 3.22 9.10
C VAL A 22 -11.48 3.59 8.51
N GLU A 23 -11.81 4.88 8.54
CA GLU A 23 -13.04 5.41 7.98
C GLU A 23 -12.91 5.65 6.46
N ASP A 24 -11.72 6.08 6.03
CA ASP A 24 -11.47 6.45 4.64
C ASP A 24 -10.04 6.10 4.23
N ILE A 25 -9.86 5.79 2.95
CA ILE A 25 -8.55 5.49 2.36
C ILE A 25 -8.21 6.63 1.40
N LEU A 26 -7.33 7.52 1.87
CA LEU A 26 -6.95 8.73 1.14
C LEU A 26 -5.85 8.47 0.11
N TYR A 27 -4.99 7.48 0.38
CA TYR A 27 -3.89 7.13 -0.52
C TYR A 27 -3.52 5.64 -0.40
N GLN A 28 -3.22 5.03 -1.54
CA GLN A 28 -2.56 3.73 -1.63
C GLN A 28 -1.49 3.81 -2.70
N ALA A 29 -0.25 3.45 -2.37
CA ALA A 29 0.87 3.57 -3.29
C ALA A 29 0.68 2.65 -4.51
N PRO A 30 0.80 3.20 -5.74
CA PRO A 30 0.48 2.46 -6.96
C PRO A 30 1.47 1.32 -7.26
N ALA A 31 2.63 1.31 -6.60
CA ALA A 31 3.63 0.26 -6.78
C ALA A 31 3.21 -1.12 -6.24
N TYR A 32 2.14 -1.20 -5.44
CA TYR A 32 1.71 -2.43 -4.76
C TYR A 32 0.41 -2.99 -5.34
N SER A 33 0.34 -4.32 -5.50
CA SER A 33 -0.86 -5.01 -5.96
C SER A 33 -1.95 -5.13 -4.88
N PHE A 34 -1.55 -5.17 -3.60
CA PHE A 34 -2.49 -5.23 -2.49
C PHE A 34 -2.98 -3.84 -2.09
N SER A 35 -4.31 -3.71 -2.01
CA SER A 35 -5.01 -2.51 -1.56
C SER A 35 -6.02 -2.86 -0.46
N TYR A 36 -6.14 -1.95 0.50
CA TYR A 36 -7.19 -2.00 1.51
C TYR A 36 -8.50 -1.43 0.95
N ARG A 37 -9.58 -1.86 1.57
CA ARG A 37 -10.90 -1.26 1.60
C ARG A 37 -11.25 -0.95 3.06
N PRO A 38 -12.10 0.04 3.35
CA PRO A 38 -12.47 0.33 4.74
C PRO A 38 -12.93 -0.92 5.52
N GLU A 39 -13.64 -1.85 4.86
CA GLU A 39 -14.13 -3.09 5.49
C GLU A 39 -13.05 -4.08 5.93
N ASN A 40 -11.86 -4.04 5.33
CA ASN A 40 -10.77 -4.99 5.59
C ASN A 40 -9.49 -4.31 6.10
N ALA A 41 -9.52 -3.01 6.29
CA ALA A 41 -8.41 -2.24 6.80
C ALA A 41 -8.14 -2.57 8.28
N PRO A 42 -6.89 -2.41 8.75
CA PRO A 42 -6.56 -2.66 10.15
C PRO A 42 -7.27 -1.65 11.06
N ARG A 43 -7.45 -2.05 12.31
CA ARG A 43 -7.82 -1.14 13.39
C ARG A 43 -6.57 -0.69 14.14
N TYR A 44 -6.65 0.46 14.77
CA TYR A 44 -5.54 1.04 15.53
C TYR A 44 -5.99 1.42 16.93
N SER A 45 -5.09 1.29 17.90
CA SER A 45 -5.33 1.81 19.24
C SER A 45 -4.13 2.62 19.67
N ILE A 46 -4.38 3.77 20.28
CA ILE A 46 -3.35 4.65 20.82
C ILE A 46 -3.58 4.72 22.32
N SER A 47 -2.68 4.16 23.11
CA SER A 47 -2.78 4.21 24.57
C SER A 47 -2.54 5.63 25.10
N SER A 48 -2.93 5.89 26.35
CA SER A 48 -2.70 7.19 26.99
C SER A 48 -1.23 7.59 27.10
N ASP A 49 -0.32 6.61 27.14
CA ASP A 49 1.13 6.79 27.15
C ASP A 49 1.78 6.74 25.75
N TYR A 50 0.96 6.92 24.70
CA TYR A 50 1.39 7.06 23.30
C TYR A 50 2.04 5.79 22.72
N LEU A 51 1.60 4.60 23.14
CA LEU A 51 1.91 3.36 22.44
C LEU A 51 0.87 3.14 21.33
N LEU A 52 1.36 2.90 20.12
CA LEU A 52 0.55 2.55 18.98
C LEU A 52 0.41 1.03 18.90
N TYR A 53 -0.82 0.57 18.75
CA TYR A 53 -1.17 -0.81 18.49
C TYR A 53 -1.91 -0.92 17.17
N GLY A 54 -1.69 -2.02 16.46
CA GLY A 54 -2.44 -2.41 15.26
C GLY A 54 -3.14 -3.74 15.49
N LYS A 55 -4.32 -3.90 14.90
CA LYS A 55 -5.03 -5.16 14.86
C LYS A 55 -5.57 -5.36 13.44
N ASP A 56 -5.04 -6.35 12.75
CA ASP A 56 -5.60 -6.76 11.46
C ASP A 56 -7.03 -7.26 11.65
N ASN A 57 -7.86 -7.13 10.63
CA ASN A 57 -9.29 -7.45 10.76
C ASN A 57 -9.56 -8.94 11.08
N ALA A 58 -8.63 -9.82 10.74
CA ALA A 58 -8.69 -11.26 11.04
C ALA A 58 -7.98 -11.64 12.35
N ALA A 59 -7.26 -10.69 12.98
CA ALA A 59 -6.51 -10.95 14.21
C ALA A 59 -7.40 -10.76 15.44
N GLU A 60 -7.28 -11.68 16.40
CA GLU A 60 -7.99 -11.60 17.67
C GLU A 60 -7.34 -10.57 18.62
N GLU A 61 -6.02 -10.47 18.59
CA GLU A 61 -5.24 -9.66 19.53
C GLU A 61 -4.67 -8.38 18.91
N TRP A 62 -4.48 -7.38 19.76
CA TRP A 62 -3.77 -6.14 19.44
C TRP A 62 -2.26 -6.36 19.51
N THR A 63 -1.54 -5.97 18.46
CA THR A 63 -0.08 -6.04 18.41
C THR A 63 0.52 -4.67 18.64
N MET A 64 1.47 -4.57 19.57
CA MET A 64 2.22 -3.33 19.81
C MET A 64 3.13 -3.04 18.61
N ILE A 65 2.93 -1.89 17.99
CA ILE A 65 3.73 -1.42 16.85
C ILE A 65 4.94 -0.65 17.37
N GLY A 66 4.72 0.34 18.22
CA GLY A 66 5.81 1.17 18.72
C GLY A 66 5.34 2.37 19.52
N LYS A 67 6.29 3.07 20.12
CA LYS A 67 6.02 4.31 20.86
C LYS A 67 5.97 5.50 19.92
N LEU A 68 4.88 6.24 19.95
CA LEU A 68 4.70 7.49 19.21
C LEU A 68 5.52 8.61 19.86
N CYS A 69 6.44 9.18 19.08
CA CYS A 69 7.22 10.35 19.44
C CYS A 69 6.83 11.53 18.54
N GLU A 70 6.79 12.75 19.07
CA GLU A 70 6.55 13.93 18.25
C GLU A 70 7.60 14.00 17.12
N TYR A 71 7.12 14.15 15.89
CA TYR A 71 7.94 14.17 14.70
C TYR A 71 7.83 15.53 14.02
N LYS A 72 8.88 16.35 14.16
CA LYS A 72 8.93 17.69 13.57
C LYS A 72 9.30 17.57 12.10
N VAL A 73 8.33 17.81 11.24
CA VAL A 73 8.46 17.70 9.78
C VAL A 73 7.58 18.76 9.12
N LYS A 74 8.01 19.30 7.98
CA LYS A 74 7.22 20.27 7.22
C LYS A 74 6.21 19.56 6.32
N SER A 75 5.11 20.22 5.98
CA SER A 75 4.10 19.66 5.05
C SER A 75 4.71 19.23 3.72
N GLN A 76 5.66 20.00 3.16
CA GLN A 76 6.35 19.60 1.93
C GLN A 76 7.17 18.32 2.11
N GLU A 77 7.92 18.20 3.20
CA GLU A 77 8.72 17.00 3.50
C GLU A 77 7.83 15.77 3.75
N LEU A 78 6.60 15.96 4.24
CA LEU A 78 5.59 14.88 4.31
C LEU A 78 5.07 14.50 2.93
N LEU A 79 4.74 15.49 2.09
CA LEU A 79 4.23 15.28 0.74
C LEU A 79 5.25 14.55 -0.14
N ASP A 80 6.55 14.82 0.06
CA ASP A 80 7.64 14.16 -0.63
C ASP A 80 7.72 12.64 -0.33
N LEU A 81 7.05 12.15 0.72
CA LEU A 81 6.94 10.72 1.01
C LEU A 81 5.92 10.00 0.12
N PHE A 82 5.05 10.73 -0.57
CA PHE A 82 3.99 10.15 -1.40
C PHE A 82 4.44 10.05 -2.86
N GLN A 83 4.27 8.88 -3.45
CA GLN A 83 4.38 8.76 -4.91
C GLN A 83 3.09 9.32 -5.50
N THR A 84 3.16 10.53 -6.05
CA THR A 84 2.05 11.24 -6.70
C THR A 84 0.82 11.38 -5.82
N PRO A 85 0.89 12.25 -4.80
CA PRO A 85 -0.27 12.60 -3.99
C PRO A 85 -1.38 13.20 -4.86
N SER A 86 -2.61 12.75 -4.65
CA SER A 86 -3.81 13.38 -5.23
C SER A 86 -4.15 14.67 -4.48
N ASP A 87 -5.05 15.48 -5.03
CA ASP A 87 -5.55 16.70 -4.35
C ASP A 87 -6.08 16.40 -2.93
N ARG A 88 -6.72 15.24 -2.74
CA ARG A 88 -7.18 14.81 -1.42
C ARG A 88 -6.03 14.58 -0.43
N VAL A 89 -4.89 14.10 -0.89
CA VAL A 89 -3.68 13.95 -0.06
C VAL A 89 -3.08 15.32 0.23
N TYR A 90 -2.99 16.21 -0.78
CA TYR A 90 -2.55 17.58 -0.57
C TYR A 90 -3.40 18.31 0.47
N ASP A 91 -4.72 18.27 0.34
CA ASP A 91 -5.66 18.89 1.27
C ASP A 91 -5.49 18.34 2.69
N ALA A 92 -5.40 17.01 2.80
CA ALA A 92 -5.27 16.34 4.09
C ALA A 92 -3.94 16.67 4.78
N VAL A 93 -2.82 16.62 4.06
CA VAL A 93 -1.46 16.82 4.60
C VAL A 93 -1.17 18.29 4.86
N ASN A 94 -1.64 19.21 4.03
CA ASN A 94 -1.45 20.65 4.24
C ASN A 94 -2.24 21.17 5.45
N ASP A 95 -3.31 20.47 5.86
CA ASP A 95 -4.10 20.79 7.04
C ASP A 95 -3.59 20.09 8.33
N VAL A 96 -2.46 19.39 8.28
CA VAL A 96 -1.86 18.75 9.45
C VAL A 96 -1.30 19.80 10.41
N LYS A 97 -1.69 19.70 11.68
CA LYS A 97 -1.21 20.55 12.78
C LYS A 97 -0.03 19.90 13.50
N MET A 98 -0.07 18.59 13.69
CA MET A 98 0.94 17.85 14.44
C MET A 98 1.11 16.44 13.92
N VAL A 99 2.32 15.91 14.06
CA VAL A 99 2.73 14.59 13.56
C VAL A 99 3.45 13.85 14.66
N TYR A 100 3.12 12.57 14.81
CA TYR A 100 3.84 11.63 15.66
C TYR A 100 4.33 10.46 14.81
N ARG A 101 5.51 9.96 15.11
CA ARG A 101 6.12 8.81 14.44
C ARG A 101 6.31 7.65 15.41
N ALA A 102 6.01 6.44 14.94
CA ALA A 102 6.43 5.19 15.56
C ALA A 102 7.14 4.32 14.50
N ASP A 103 8.15 3.58 14.92
CA ASP A 103 8.88 2.63 14.08
C ASP A 103 8.61 1.21 14.60
N ALA A 104 8.26 0.29 13.71
CA ALA A 104 7.83 -1.07 14.07
C ALA A 104 8.96 -2.00 14.52
N GLY A 105 10.22 -1.60 14.28
CA GLY A 105 11.40 -2.39 14.62
C GLY A 105 11.56 -3.67 13.80
N ASP A 106 10.88 -3.78 12.66
CA ASP A 106 11.02 -4.90 11.72
C ASP A 106 12.18 -4.70 10.72
N ASP A 107 12.59 -5.78 10.06
CA ASP A 107 13.72 -5.76 9.12
C ASP A 107 13.48 -4.86 7.91
N VAL A 108 12.20 -4.66 7.54
CA VAL A 108 11.79 -3.82 6.41
C VAL A 108 11.67 -2.33 6.79
N LYS A 109 11.97 -1.98 8.04
CA LYS A 109 11.97 -0.62 8.60
C LYS A 109 10.62 0.09 8.39
N THR A 110 9.53 -0.57 8.74
CA THR A 110 8.18 -0.01 8.69
C THR A 110 8.05 1.13 9.68
N PHE A 111 7.52 2.26 9.21
CA PHE A 111 7.17 3.40 10.05
C PHE A 111 5.69 3.74 9.94
N TYR A 112 5.18 4.39 10.99
CA TYR A 112 3.82 4.89 11.11
C TYR A 112 3.86 6.37 11.45
N LEU A 113 3.02 7.17 10.79
CA LEU A 113 2.79 8.56 11.14
C LEU A 113 1.34 8.74 11.58
N VAL A 114 1.13 9.14 12.83
CA VAL A 114 -0.18 9.58 13.33
C VAL A 114 -0.21 11.09 13.23
N MET A 115 -1.14 11.62 12.44
CA MET A 115 -1.23 13.05 12.15
C MET A 115 -2.58 13.59 12.60
N GLN A 116 -2.58 14.66 13.38
CA GLN A 116 -3.80 15.36 13.75
C GLN A 116 -3.92 16.64 12.94
N ARG A 117 -5.07 16.80 12.30
CA ARG A 117 -5.45 17.98 11.51
C ARG A 117 -5.94 19.13 12.40
N HIS A 118 -6.04 20.34 11.87
CA HIS A 118 -6.56 21.50 12.63
C HIS A 118 -8.01 21.32 13.10
N ASP A 119 -8.82 20.56 12.35
CA ASP A 119 -10.19 20.20 12.71
C ASP A 119 -10.30 19.10 13.78
N GLY A 120 -9.15 18.54 14.21
CA GLY A 120 -9.06 17.48 15.21
C GLY A 120 -9.18 16.07 14.65
N LYS A 121 -9.47 15.90 13.35
CA LYS A 121 -9.49 14.58 12.70
C LYS A 121 -8.09 13.98 12.65
N LEU A 122 -8.05 12.66 12.63
CA LEU A 122 -6.82 11.90 12.61
C LEU A 122 -6.59 11.24 11.25
N LEU A 123 -5.33 11.27 10.85
CA LEU A 123 -4.81 10.50 9.74
C LEU A 123 -3.76 9.54 10.26
N LEU A 124 -3.64 8.38 9.61
CA LEU A 124 -2.55 7.46 9.84
C LEU A 124 -1.90 7.10 8.52
N ALA A 125 -0.61 7.38 8.40
CA ALA A 125 0.21 6.91 7.30
C ALA A 125 1.05 5.72 7.72
N MET A 126 1.20 4.75 6.84
CA MET A 126 2.11 3.62 7.01
C MET A 126 3.03 3.53 5.79
N GLY A 127 4.31 3.32 6.03
CA GLY A 127 5.33 3.33 4.98
C GLY A 127 6.61 2.60 5.39
N TYR A 128 7.61 2.67 4.54
CA TYR A 128 8.92 2.05 4.76
C TYR A 128 10.01 3.11 4.73
N ASP A 129 10.95 3.03 5.67
CA ASP A 129 12.10 3.93 5.77
C ASP A 129 13.39 3.11 5.63
N ASN A 130 13.58 2.55 4.44
CA ASN A 130 14.80 1.82 4.11
C ASN A 130 15.82 2.72 3.40
N GLU A 131 17.09 2.32 3.44
CA GLU A 131 18.22 3.15 2.98
C GLU A 131 18.15 3.54 1.50
N ASN A 132 17.38 2.78 0.71
CA ASN A 132 17.27 2.98 -0.73
C ASN A 132 15.96 3.69 -1.12
N TYR A 133 14.93 3.63 -0.27
CA TYR A 133 13.60 4.06 -0.61
C TYR A 133 12.75 4.35 0.62
N ARG A 134 12.42 5.63 0.82
CA ARG A 134 11.53 6.12 1.86
C ARG A 134 10.24 6.63 1.24
N HIS A 135 9.12 6.00 1.58
CA HIS A 135 7.81 6.39 1.06
C HIS A 135 6.67 5.92 1.96
N VAL A 136 5.53 6.58 1.81
CA VAL A 136 4.25 6.14 2.36
C VAL A 136 3.63 5.12 1.41
N ARG A 137 3.17 3.99 1.94
CA ARG A 137 2.38 3.00 1.22
C ARG A 137 0.88 3.26 1.34
N TRP A 138 0.42 3.70 2.51
CA TRP A 138 -0.99 4.00 2.75
C TRP A 138 -1.19 5.26 3.57
N LEU A 139 -2.26 6.00 3.27
CA LEU A 139 -2.80 7.06 4.13
C LEU A 139 -4.28 6.79 4.39
N PHE A 140 -4.61 6.71 5.66
CA PHE A 140 -5.97 6.49 6.14
C PHE A 140 -6.50 7.73 6.85
N GLY A 141 -7.79 7.99 6.68
CA GLY A 141 -8.57 8.78 7.62
C GLY A 141 -9.10 7.87 8.73
N LEU A 142 -8.96 8.29 9.98
CA LEU A 142 -9.36 7.50 11.14
C LEU A 142 -10.65 8.03 11.78
N GLY A 143 -11.59 7.11 12.01
CA GLY A 143 -12.77 7.32 12.84
C GLY A 143 -12.55 6.70 14.23
N LYS A 144 -13.06 7.34 15.28
CA LYS A 144 -12.96 6.83 16.65
C LYS A 144 -13.96 5.69 16.85
N LEU A 145 -13.52 4.58 17.44
CA LEU A 145 -14.42 3.51 17.90
C LEU A 145 -15.15 3.98 19.16
N ASP A 146 -16.47 3.91 19.15
CA ASP A 146 -17.26 4.11 20.35
C ASP A 146 -17.06 2.91 21.31
N GLU A 147 -16.67 3.20 22.56
CA GLU A 147 -16.41 2.17 23.60
C GLU A 147 -17.61 1.24 23.84
N SER A 148 -18.82 1.64 23.45
CA SER A 148 -20.03 0.82 23.58
C SER A 148 -20.19 -0.29 22.52
N ALA A 149 -19.39 -0.30 21.45
CA ALA A 149 -19.55 -1.25 20.35
C ALA A 149 -18.85 -2.59 20.58
N GLU A 150 -17.75 -2.65 21.35
CA GLU A 150 -16.98 -3.88 21.55
C GLU A 150 -17.63 -4.89 22.52
N ASN A 151 -18.65 -4.49 23.30
CA ASN A 151 -19.33 -5.37 24.27
C ASN A 151 -20.62 -6.03 23.76
N SER A 152 -20.94 -5.95 22.47
CA SER A 152 -22.23 -6.44 21.94
C SER A 152 -22.18 -7.82 21.26
N HIS A 153 -21.05 -8.55 21.36
CA HIS A 153 -20.89 -9.83 20.67
C HIS A 153 -20.40 -11.01 21.53
N GLU A 154 -20.68 -10.99 22.84
CA GLU A 154 -20.56 -12.18 23.70
C GLU A 154 -21.78 -12.31 24.62
N SER A 155 -22.86 -12.90 24.10
CA SER A 155 -23.92 -13.51 24.94
C SER A 155 -24.79 -14.49 24.14
N LEU A 156 -24.23 -15.65 23.81
CA LEU A 156 -24.93 -16.93 23.57
C LEU A 156 -23.86 -18.00 23.86
N ASP A 157 -24.01 -19.05 24.64
CA ASP A 157 -25.08 -19.60 25.46
C ASP A 157 -24.37 -20.59 26.40
N GLY A 158 -24.81 -20.70 27.65
CA GLY A 158 -24.28 -21.66 28.60
C GLY A 158 -24.80 -23.06 28.28
N GLY A 159 -23.91 -24.05 28.26
CA GLY A 159 -24.28 -25.46 28.08
C GLY A 159 -23.18 -26.40 28.52
N ASP A 160 -23.35 -26.92 29.73
CA ASP A 160 -22.47 -27.80 30.50
C ASP A 160 -22.09 -29.15 29.85
N ILE A 161 -20.79 -29.50 30.04
CA ILE A 161 -20.23 -30.76 30.60
C ILE A 161 -20.57 -32.11 29.90
N LEU A 162 -19.52 -32.84 29.45
CA LEU A 162 -19.03 -34.07 30.11
C LEU A 162 -17.73 -34.65 29.49
N ASN A 163 -16.84 -34.99 30.42
CA ASN A 163 -15.60 -35.78 30.38
C ASN A 163 -15.71 -37.08 29.55
N ASP A 164 -14.58 -37.61 29.04
CA ASP A 164 -13.79 -38.61 29.80
C ASP A 164 -12.53 -39.07 29.06
N SER A 165 -11.42 -39.16 29.82
CA SER A 165 -10.36 -40.20 29.78
C SER A 165 -9.57 -40.42 28.46
N ASP A 166 -8.26 -40.71 28.40
CA ASP A 166 -7.25 -41.04 29.40
C ASP A 166 -5.90 -41.29 28.67
N VAL A 167 -4.80 -41.30 29.44
CA VAL A 167 -3.55 -42.10 29.25
C VAL A 167 -2.51 -41.58 28.23
N LYS A 168 -1.39 -40.97 28.68
CA LYS A 168 -0.04 -41.54 29.03
C LYS A 168 0.79 -42.00 27.81
N ASP A 169 2.11 -42.04 27.75
CA ASP A 169 3.24 -41.60 28.58
C ASP A 169 4.50 -41.59 27.68
N GLU A 170 5.57 -40.96 28.18
CA GLU A 170 7.00 -41.32 28.07
C GLU A 170 7.81 -41.37 26.75
N SER A 171 8.90 -40.57 26.80
CA SER A 171 10.32 -40.98 26.57
C SER A 171 10.77 -41.21 25.11
N ASP A 172 12.00 -40.98 24.65
CA ASP A 172 13.24 -40.40 25.16
C ASP A 172 14.27 -40.45 24.00
N VAL A 173 15.40 -39.76 24.17
CA VAL A 173 16.76 -40.20 23.76
C VAL A 173 17.37 -39.87 22.36
N GLU A 174 18.54 -39.23 22.50
CA GLU A 174 19.81 -39.19 21.72
C GLU A 174 19.90 -38.49 20.34
N LYS A 175 20.76 -37.49 20.11
CA LYS A 175 22.23 -37.20 20.27
C LYS A 175 23.12 -37.67 19.11
N ALA A 176 24.08 -36.77 18.81
CA ALA A 176 25.31 -36.90 18.02
C ALA A 176 25.14 -36.90 16.49
N GLY A 177 26.00 -36.26 15.68
CA GLY A 177 27.27 -35.59 15.94
C GLY A 177 27.93 -35.16 14.62
N ASP A 178 29.04 -34.43 14.76
CA ASP A 178 30.07 -34.08 13.76
C ASP A 178 29.63 -33.20 12.55
N GLY A 179 30.36 -32.18 12.12
CA GLY A 179 31.75 -31.79 12.36
C GLY A 179 32.30 -31.17 11.06
N ASN A 180 32.80 -29.93 11.15
CA ASN A 180 33.89 -29.29 10.38
C ASN A 180 34.46 -30.02 9.14
N SER A 181 34.93 -29.39 8.05
CA SER A 181 35.54 -28.07 7.82
C SER A 181 36.13 -28.10 6.39
N ALA A 182 36.22 -26.93 5.73
CA ALA A 182 37.21 -26.45 4.74
C ALA A 182 37.77 -27.41 3.63
N ASP A 183 38.05 -26.99 2.40
CA ASP A 183 38.95 -25.90 2.05
C ASP A 183 38.96 -25.67 0.51
N LYS A 184 39.15 -24.40 0.13
CA LYS A 184 39.98 -23.85 -0.97
C LYS A 184 39.86 -24.24 -2.46
N THR A 185 39.49 -23.21 -3.25
CA THR A 185 40.27 -22.53 -4.32
C THR A 185 40.69 -23.30 -5.58
N ALA A 186 40.24 -22.84 -6.76
CA ALA A 186 41.02 -21.99 -7.69
C ALA A 186 40.51 -22.02 -9.15
N ASN A 187 40.40 -20.81 -9.73
CA ASN A 187 40.61 -20.39 -11.13
C ASN A 187 40.16 -21.24 -12.32
N SER A 188 39.40 -20.62 -13.24
CA SER A 188 39.96 -20.11 -14.52
C SER A 188 38.88 -19.38 -15.33
N GLY A 189 39.26 -18.26 -15.95
CA GLY A 189 38.39 -17.50 -16.85
C GLY A 189 38.44 -18.03 -18.29
N ILE A 190 37.34 -17.85 -19.03
CA ILE A 190 37.31 -17.76 -20.50
C ILE A 190 36.22 -16.76 -20.90
N ASP A 191 36.58 -15.94 -21.88
CA ASP A 191 35.82 -14.90 -22.57
C ASP A 191 34.54 -15.36 -23.29
N GLN A 192 33.61 -14.39 -23.36
CA GLN A 192 32.63 -14.08 -24.42
C GLN A 192 31.87 -15.22 -25.13
N LYS A 193 30.54 -15.21 -24.99
CA LYS A 193 29.64 -15.04 -26.15
C LYS A 193 28.19 -14.76 -25.78
N ASP A 194 27.70 -13.70 -26.41
CA ASP A 194 26.34 -13.41 -26.86
C ASP A 194 25.33 -14.57 -26.74
N SER A 195 24.31 -14.39 -25.90
CA SER A 195 23.08 -15.18 -25.87
C SER A 195 21.94 -14.30 -25.32
N ARG A 196 21.57 -13.28 -26.10
CA ARG A 196 20.34 -12.48 -25.90
C ARG A 196 19.15 -13.00 -26.71
N GLN A 197 19.16 -14.26 -27.09
CA GLN A 197 18.01 -14.99 -27.62
C GLN A 197 17.87 -16.28 -26.81
N ASP A 198 16.62 -16.63 -26.48
CA ASP A 198 16.18 -17.84 -25.75
C ASP A 198 15.86 -17.68 -24.25
N PHE A 199 15.28 -16.54 -23.84
CA PHE A 199 14.51 -16.45 -22.58
C PHE A 199 13.00 -16.17 -22.78
N PHE A 200 12.50 -16.37 -24.00
CA PHE A 200 11.07 -16.33 -24.32
C PHE A 200 10.53 -17.76 -24.51
N SER A 201 10.45 -18.55 -23.43
CA SER A 201 9.59 -19.75 -23.39
C SER A 201 9.59 -20.40 -22.00
N SER A 202 8.99 -19.77 -20.99
CA SER A 202 8.49 -20.50 -19.81
C SER A 202 7.61 -19.66 -18.87
N TYR A 203 6.72 -18.83 -19.40
CA TYR A 203 5.58 -18.33 -18.61
C TYR A 203 4.34 -18.38 -19.49
N ALA A 204 3.96 -19.60 -19.88
CA ALA A 204 2.61 -19.87 -20.28
C ALA A 204 1.85 -20.40 -19.05
N ASP A 205 0.70 -19.77 -18.80
CA ASP A 205 -0.45 -20.31 -18.08
C ASP A 205 -0.47 -20.19 -16.53
N ASN A 206 -0.71 -18.97 -16.05
CA ASN A 206 -1.87 -18.58 -15.23
C ASN A 206 -1.69 -17.13 -14.74
N ASP A 207 -1.95 -16.15 -15.61
CA ASP A 207 -1.98 -14.74 -15.23
C ASP A 207 -3.17 -14.50 -14.30
N LYS A 208 -2.94 -14.45 -12.99
CA LYS A 208 -3.89 -13.79 -12.08
C LYS A 208 -3.90 -12.31 -12.44
N ILE A 209 -4.97 -11.90 -13.13
CA ILE A 209 -5.21 -10.50 -13.46
C ILE A 209 -5.88 -9.84 -12.25
N ASP A 210 -5.19 -8.89 -11.65
CA ASP A 210 -5.75 -8.11 -10.54
C ASP A 210 -6.73 -7.07 -11.13
N ILE A 211 -7.99 -7.14 -10.71
CA ILE A 211 -9.06 -6.24 -11.17
C ILE A 211 -9.16 -5.05 -10.21
N VAL A 212 -9.00 -3.85 -10.76
CA VAL A 212 -9.08 -2.57 -10.06
C VAL A 212 -10.12 -1.69 -10.77
N ASN A 213 -10.80 -0.79 -10.06
CA ASN A 213 -11.62 0.23 -10.73
C ASN A 213 -10.70 1.36 -11.20
N LEU A 214 -10.92 1.90 -12.41
CA LEU A 214 -10.11 3.05 -12.86
C LEU A 214 -10.48 4.30 -12.04
N PRO A 215 -9.51 5.00 -11.41
CA PRO A 215 -9.72 6.33 -10.84
C PRO A 215 -9.98 7.38 -11.96
N GLU A 216 -10.46 8.59 -11.59
CA GLU A 216 -10.65 9.71 -12.55
C GLU A 216 -9.34 10.07 -13.31
N GLU A 217 -8.19 9.82 -12.68
CA GLU A 217 -6.85 9.93 -13.25
C GLU A 217 -6.03 8.72 -12.83
N LEU A 218 -5.49 7.98 -13.80
CA LEU A 218 -4.56 6.88 -13.54
C LEU A 218 -3.14 7.35 -13.82
N TYR A 219 -2.34 7.51 -12.76
CA TYR A 219 -0.92 7.79 -12.86
C TYR A 219 -0.09 6.66 -12.26
N ILE A 220 0.85 6.13 -13.04
CA ILE A 220 1.81 5.10 -12.65
C ILE A 220 3.20 5.69 -12.88
N TYR A 221 3.97 5.86 -11.81
CA TYR A 221 5.38 6.22 -11.87
C TYR A 221 6.22 5.21 -11.11
N ARG A 222 7.30 4.76 -11.74
CA ARG A 222 8.32 3.96 -11.06
C ARG A 222 9.68 4.56 -11.38
N ASN A 223 10.44 4.82 -10.34
CA ASN A 223 11.82 5.25 -10.42
C ASN A 223 12.62 4.45 -9.40
N PHE A 224 13.21 3.34 -9.86
CA PHE A 224 14.25 2.65 -9.10
C PHE A 224 15.59 3.28 -9.49
N GLY A 225 16.16 4.05 -8.57
CA GLY A 225 17.51 4.57 -8.75
C GLY A 225 18.50 3.44 -9.03
N SER A 226 19.02 3.37 -10.26
CA SER A 226 20.22 2.66 -10.74
C SER A 226 20.45 1.17 -10.39
N THR A 227 19.59 0.52 -9.61
CA THR A 227 19.77 -0.87 -9.24
C THR A 227 19.01 -1.74 -10.23
N GLY A 228 19.73 -2.63 -10.92
CA GLY A 228 19.23 -3.48 -12.02
C GLY A 228 18.19 -4.54 -11.62
N TRP A 229 17.33 -4.26 -10.64
CA TRP A 229 16.23 -5.12 -10.24
C TRP A 229 15.02 -4.87 -11.15
N ILE A 230 14.78 -5.82 -12.05
CA ILE A 230 13.58 -5.85 -12.88
C ILE A 230 12.44 -6.43 -12.04
N SER A 231 11.49 -5.59 -11.63
CA SER A 231 10.25 -6.04 -10.99
C SER A 231 9.16 -6.16 -12.05
N TYR A 232 8.84 -7.40 -12.44
CA TYR A 232 7.69 -7.70 -13.29
C TYR A 232 6.42 -7.31 -12.57
N MET A 233 5.60 -6.47 -13.21
CA MET A 233 4.27 -6.17 -12.70
C MET A 233 3.36 -7.34 -13.05
N ASN A 234 2.58 -7.83 -12.07
CA ASN A 234 1.43 -8.65 -12.42
C ASN A 234 0.55 -7.87 -13.40
N PRO A 235 -0.06 -8.53 -14.39
CA PRO A 235 -1.05 -7.91 -15.25
C PRO A 235 -2.12 -7.17 -14.44
N LEU A 236 -2.19 -5.86 -14.61
CA LEU A 236 -3.22 -5.04 -13.99
C LEU A 236 -4.36 -4.85 -14.98
N ARG A 237 -5.59 -5.00 -14.51
CA ARG A 237 -6.80 -4.68 -15.28
C ARG A 237 -7.60 -3.64 -14.52
N PHE A 238 -7.86 -2.52 -15.19
CA PHE A 238 -8.74 -1.48 -14.71
C PHE A 238 -10.06 -1.53 -15.47
N ASP A 239 -11.16 -1.80 -14.78
CA ASP A 239 -12.50 -1.76 -15.34
C ASP A 239 -13.18 -0.43 -15.01
N PHE A 240 -13.86 0.17 -15.97
CA PHE A 240 -14.50 1.47 -15.79
C PHE A 240 -15.67 1.70 -16.76
N ASP A 241 -16.58 2.58 -16.36
CA ASP A 241 -17.75 2.99 -17.13
C ASP A 241 -17.54 4.40 -17.70
N VAL A 242 -17.80 4.55 -19.00
CA VAL A 242 -17.81 5.80 -19.74
C VAL A 242 -19.27 6.22 -19.94
N LYS A 243 -19.67 7.38 -19.41
CA LYS A 243 -21.08 7.82 -19.40
C LYS A 243 -21.46 8.63 -20.65
N GLU A 244 -20.52 9.38 -21.17
CA GLU A 244 -20.63 10.20 -22.37
C GLU A 244 -19.36 10.02 -23.21
N GLU A 245 -19.38 10.44 -24.47
CA GLU A 245 -18.18 10.36 -25.30
C GLU A 245 -17.00 11.06 -24.62
N THR A 246 -15.90 10.35 -24.40
CA THR A 246 -14.76 10.80 -23.57
C THR A 246 -13.45 10.54 -24.31
N GLU A 247 -12.55 11.52 -24.33
CA GLU A 247 -11.20 11.30 -24.86
C GLU A 247 -10.27 10.83 -23.73
N LEU A 248 -9.67 9.66 -23.88
CA LEU A 248 -8.57 9.23 -23.02
C LEU A 248 -7.25 9.70 -23.61
N VAL A 249 -6.49 10.47 -22.83
CA VAL A 249 -5.13 10.91 -23.16
C VAL A 249 -4.15 10.08 -22.35
N ILE A 250 -3.18 9.48 -23.05
CA ILE A 250 -2.20 8.52 -22.52
C ILE A 250 -0.81 9.10 -22.78
N LYS A 251 -0.13 9.54 -21.72
CA LYS A 251 1.23 10.08 -21.76
C LYS A 251 2.18 9.12 -21.10
N TYR A 252 3.31 8.84 -21.74
CA TYR A 252 4.24 7.88 -21.19
C TYR A 252 5.69 8.20 -21.56
N GLU A 253 6.59 7.94 -20.61
CA GLU A 253 8.03 8.03 -20.81
C GLU A 253 8.65 6.84 -20.11
N ILE A 254 9.11 5.86 -20.87
CA ILE A 254 9.74 4.65 -20.34
C ILE A 254 11.22 4.71 -20.71
N ASN A 255 12.05 4.99 -19.71
CA ASN A 255 13.50 5.07 -19.85
C ASN A 255 14.14 3.70 -19.65
N ASN A 256 13.56 2.88 -18.76
CA ASN A 256 13.99 1.51 -18.51
C ASN A 256 12.78 0.64 -18.14
N GLY A 257 12.43 -0.30 -19.02
CA GLY A 257 11.22 -1.09 -18.88
C GLY A 257 10.70 -1.60 -20.22
N SER A 258 9.68 -2.43 -20.15
CA SER A 258 8.80 -2.73 -21.27
C SER A 258 7.39 -2.82 -20.70
N LEU A 259 6.53 -1.87 -21.07
CA LEU A 259 5.14 -1.85 -20.68
C LEU A 259 4.27 -1.89 -21.93
N SER A 260 3.28 -2.77 -21.91
CA SER A 260 2.22 -2.85 -22.90
C SER A 260 0.93 -2.36 -22.27
N LEU A 261 0.13 -1.67 -23.08
CA LEU A 261 -1.17 -1.15 -22.72
C LEU A 261 -2.18 -1.62 -23.75
N LYS A 262 -3.28 -2.21 -23.29
CA LYS A 262 -4.41 -2.62 -24.14
C LYS A 262 -5.71 -2.10 -23.56
N LEU A 263 -6.52 -1.47 -24.39
CA LEU A 263 -7.84 -1.00 -24.05
C LEU A 263 -8.85 -1.76 -24.90
N LYS A 264 -9.88 -2.29 -24.24
CA LYS A 264 -10.93 -3.08 -24.88
C LYS A 264 -12.30 -2.82 -24.26
N PRO A 265 -13.39 -2.97 -25.01
CA PRO A 265 -14.73 -3.06 -24.43
C PRO A 265 -14.79 -4.22 -23.42
N TYR A 266 -15.50 -4.00 -22.31
CA TYR A 266 -15.61 -4.99 -21.24
C TYR A 266 -16.27 -6.27 -21.76
N GLY A 267 -15.59 -7.41 -21.52
CA GLY A 267 -16.05 -8.72 -21.99
C GLY A 267 -15.81 -9.00 -23.47
N SER A 268 -15.19 -8.07 -24.22
CA SER A 268 -14.72 -8.30 -25.58
C SER A 268 -13.24 -8.69 -25.60
N ASP A 269 -12.81 -9.38 -26.65
CA ASP A 269 -11.39 -9.60 -26.97
C ASP A 269 -10.86 -8.65 -28.03
N GLU A 270 -11.73 -7.79 -28.58
CA GLU A 270 -11.35 -6.75 -29.53
C GLU A 270 -10.58 -5.62 -28.82
N VAL A 271 -9.33 -5.41 -29.24
CA VAL A 271 -8.49 -4.32 -28.76
C VAL A 271 -8.76 -3.08 -29.60
N ILE A 272 -9.31 -2.04 -28.99
CA ILE A 272 -9.65 -0.78 -29.67
C ILE A 272 -8.49 0.22 -29.60
N TYR A 273 -7.58 0.04 -28.65
CA TYR A 273 -6.33 0.78 -28.57
C TYR A 273 -5.28 -0.11 -27.91
N GLY A 274 -4.11 -0.22 -28.51
CA GLY A 274 -3.07 -1.13 -28.04
C GLY A 274 -1.69 -0.63 -28.39
N ILE A 275 -0.80 -0.64 -27.41
CA ILE A 275 0.62 -0.40 -27.59
C ILE A 275 1.35 -1.56 -26.93
N ASP A 276 2.08 -2.36 -27.72
CA ASP A 276 2.80 -3.52 -27.22
C ASP A 276 4.12 -3.13 -26.52
N GLU A 277 4.74 -2.02 -26.94
CA GLU A 277 5.92 -1.45 -26.29
C GLU A 277 5.81 0.07 -26.19
N LEU A 278 5.49 0.55 -25.00
CA LEU A 278 5.46 1.98 -24.68
C LEU A 278 6.92 2.53 -24.65
N GLN A 279 7.24 3.48 -25.54
CA GLN A 279 8.45 4.32 -25.52
C GLN A 279 8.04 5.79 -25.39
N LYS A 280 8.93 6.73 -25.04
CA LYS A 280 8.55 8.14 -24.84
C LYS A 280 7.63 8.72 -25.93
N ASP A 281 6.34 8.92 -25.62
CA ASP A 281 5.33 9.44 -26.55
C ASP A 281 4.01 9.85 -25.83
N GLU A 282 3.07 10.40 -26.60
CA GLU A 282 1.71 10.71 -26.19
C GLU A 282 0.71 10.15 -27.21
N GLY A 283 -0.33 9.46 -26.73
CA GLY A 283 -1.42 8.95 -27.54
C GLY A 283 -2.78 9.37 -26.99
N SER A 284 -3.82 9.31 -27.82
CA SER A 284 -5.20 9.46 -27.36
C SER A 284 -6.15 8.51 -28.06
N VAL A 285 -7.28 8.23 -27.41
CA VAL A 285 -8.38 7.42 -27.93
C VAL A 285 -9.72 7.95 -27.44
N THR A 286 -10.65 8.17 -28.35
CA THR A 286 -12.02 8.55 -28.02
C THR A 286 -12.87 7.32 -27.76
N LEU A 287 -13.54 7.29 -26.60
CA LEU A 287 -14.43 6.23 -26.19
C LEU A 287 -15.87 6.68 -26.26
N GLN A 288 -16.74 5.77 -26.71
CA GLN A 288 -18.18 5.95 -26.67
C GLN A 288 -18.72 5.54 -25.29
N PRO A 289 -19.96 5.94 -24.94
CA PRO A 289 -20.59 5.47 -23.70
C PRO A 289 -20.61 3.94 -23.64
N GLY A 290 -20.12 3.37 -22.55
CA GLY A 290 -19.96 1.93 -22.42
C GLY A 290 -19.00 1.54 -21.30
N LYS A 291 -18.84 0.23 -21.10
CA LYS A 291 -17.92 -0.32 -20.11
C LYS A 291 -16.64 -0.80 -20.79
N TYR A 292 -15.49 -0.48 -20.22
CA TYR A 292 -14.17 -0.76 -20.79
C TYR A 292 -13.23 -1.41 -19.77
N SER A 293 -12.19 -2.04 -20.30
CA SER A 293 -11.08 -2.62 -19.57
C SER A 293 -9.76 -2.10 -20.12
N LEU A 294 -8.98 -1.42 -19.28
CA LEU A 294 -7.59 -1.08 -19.55
C LEU A 294 -6.68 -2.13 -18.92
N ILE A 295 -5.82 -2.75 -19.71
CA ILE A 295 -4.92 -3.82 -19.28
C ILE A 295 -3.49 -3.35 -19.46
N LEU A 296 -2.72 -3.42 -18.38
CA LEU A 296 -1.29 -3.13 -18.38
C LEU A 296 -0.51 -4.42 -18.11
N LYS A 297 0.45 -4.73 -18.97
CA LYS A 297 1.37 -5.87 -18.75
C LYS A 297 2.81 -5.45 -19.02
N GLY A 298 3.73 -5.95 -18.21
CA GLY A 298 5.15 -5.76 -18.42
C GLY A 298 5.90 -5.41 -17.14
N TYR A 299 7.00 -4.69 -17.26
CA TYR A 299 7.79 -4.20 -16.15
C TYR A 299 8.18 -2.74 -16.41
N LEU A 300 8.08 -1.92 -15.37
CA LEU A 300 8.53 -0.54 -15.40
C LEU A 300 9.55 -0.37 -14.28
N SER A 301 10.78 -0.01 -14.64
CA SER A 301 11.85 0.23 -13.67
C SER A 301 12.22 1.70 -13.55
N ASP A 302 12.20 2.44 -14.66
CA ASP A 302 12.30 3.89 -14.70
C ASP A 302 11.36 4.45 -15.78
N GLY A 303 10.41 5.27 -15.36
CA GLY A 303 9.47 5.95 -16.23
C GLY A 303 8.12 6.24 -15.60
N TYR A 304 7.23 6.85 -16.40
CA TYR A 304 5.83 7.06 -16.03
C TYR A 304 4.87 6.65 -17.15
N LEU A 305 3.64 6.35 -16.74
CA LEU A 305 2.43 6.24 -17.55
C LEU A 305 1.35 7.07 -16.87
N HIS A 306 0.72 7.97 -17.61
CA HIS A 306 -0.31 8.86 -17.14
C HIS A 306 -1.50 8.78 -18.09
N VAL A 307 -2.65 8.30 -17.60
CA VAL A 307 -3.90 8.20 -18.33
C VAL A 307 -4.93 9.14 -17.69
N THR A 308 -5.46 10.06 -18.50
CA THR A 308 -6.47 11.05 -18.08
C THR A 308 -7.66 11.01 -19.02
N SER A 309 -8.85 11.28 -18.49
CA SER A 309 -10.04 11.58 -19.29
C SER A 309 -10.17 13.08 -19.53
N ARG A 310 -10.59 13.45 -20.74
CA ARG A 310 -10.99 14.81 -21.14
C ARG A 310 -12.38 14.83 -21.74
#